data_AF-A0A3N2REY8-F1
#
_entry.id   AF-A0A3N2REY8-F1
#
_cell.length_a   1.000
_cell.length_b   1.000
_cell.length_c   1.000
_cell.angle_alpha   90.00
_cell.angle_beta   90.00
_cell.angle_gamma   90.00
#
_symmetry.space_group_name_H-M   'P 1'
#
loop_
_entity.id
_entity.type
_entity.pdbx_description
1 polymer ?
#
loop_
_entity_poly.entity_id
_entity_poly.type
_entity_poly.pdbx_seq_one_letter_code
_entity_poly.pdbx_strand_id
1 'polypeptide(L)'
;MLDHAVSAPPAKSPRLGPGPAINGVPPSFDRRQGFSNCYFRLGLPVDFDGGLLIGDGDAGARPGRGSPPAWHYLRLRELVFAQGELIEAVDHSPIAAALRERDRAFGDAGRVIGYPAAQDWRAAFAYDYGFFE
;
A
#
# COMPACT_ATOMS: atom_id res chain seq x y z
N MET A 1 -45.43 -19.72 -30.01
CA MET A 1 -44.24 -19.05 -30.55
C MET A 1 -43.52 -18.43 -29.37
N LEU A 2 -42.35 -18.95 -29.01
CA LEU A 2 -41.51 -18.41 -27.94
C LEU A 2 -40.20 -17.99 -28.61
N ASP A 3 -40.01 -16.67 -28.72
CA ASP A 3 -38.82 -16.07 -29.30
C ASP A 3 -37.65 -16.24 -28.31
N HIS A 4 -36.68 -17.07 -28.68
CA HIS A 4 -35.40 -17.11 -28.00
C HIS A 4 -34.57 -15.89 -28.42
N ALA A 5 -34.57 -14.85 -27.58
CA ALA A 5 -33.63 -13.74 -27.72
C ALA A 5 -32.21 -14.28 -27.54
N VAL A 6 -31.46 -14.39 -28.63
CA VAL A 6 -30.03 -14.68 -28.62
C VAL A 6 -29.34 -13.48 -27.99
N SER A 7 -28.83 -13.65 -26.78
CA SER A 7 -28.02 -12.64 -26.10
C SER A 7 -26.80 -12.32 -26.95
N ALA A 8 -26.61 -11.04 -27.28
CA ALA A 8 -25.44 -10.60 -28.04
C ALA A 8 -24.15 -11.01 -27.30
N PRO A 9 -23.11 -11.46 -28.02
CA PRO A 9 -21.83 -11.77 -27.38
C PRO A 9 -21.31 -10.52 -26.66
N PRO A 10 -20.71 -10.68 -25.47
CA PRO A 10 -20.16 -9.54 -24.73
C PRO A 10 -19.18 -8.79 -25.62
N ALA A 11 -19.31 -7.46 -25.65
CA ALA A 11 -18.42 -6.60 -26.40
C ALA A 11 -16.97 -6.95 -26.04
N LYS A 12 -16.19 -7.40 -27.04
CA LYS A 12 -14.76 -7.65 -26.85
C LYS A 12 -14.13 -6.32 -26.42
N SER A 13 -13.59 -6.27 -25.21
CA SER A 13 -12.74 -5.17 -24.80
C SER A 13 -11.69 -4.94 -25.88
N PRO A 14 -11.46 -3.69 -26.33
CA PRO A 14 -10.47 -3.41 -27.35
C PRO A 14 -9.14 -3.98 -26.88
N ARG A 15 -8.56 -4.86 -27.70
CA ARG A 15 -7.20 -5.34 -27.47
C ARG A 15 -6.30 -4.15 -27.75
N LEU A 16 -5.93 -3.42 -26.69
CA LEU A 16 -4.88 -2.41 -26.78
C LEU A 16 -3.65 -3.13 -27.34
N GLY A 17 -3.10 -2.58 -28.44
CA GLY A 17 -1.88 -3.09 -29.03
C GLY A 17 -0.70 -3.02 -28.04
N PRO A 18 0.47 -3.55 -28.41
CA PRO A 18 1.66 -3.39 -27.59
C PRO A 18 1.91 -1.91 -27.33
N GLY A 19 2.13 -1.56 -26.08
CA GLY A 19 2.50 -0.21 -25.67
C GLY A 19 3.80 0.25 -26.32
N PRO A 20 4.09 1.56 -26.35
CA PRO A 20 5.33 2.09 -26.91
C PRO A 20 6.54 1.63 -26.08
N ALA A 21 7.72 1.59 -26.67
CA ALA A 21 8.95 1.44 -25.89
C ALA A 21 9.17 2.69 -25.03
N ILE A 22 9.55 2.51 -23.76
CA ILE A 22 9.89 3.58 -22.83
C ILE A 22 11.39 3.51 -22.58
N ASN A 23 12.13 4.59 -22.89
CA ASN A 23 13.60 4.61 -22.78
C ASN A 23 14.28 3.42 -23.48
N GLY A 24 13.79 3.03 -24.66
CA GLY A 24 14.28 1.88 -25.42
C GLY A 24 13.88 0.50 -24.86
N VAL A 25 13.18 0.44 -23.72
CA VAL A 25 12.66 -0.80 -23.14
C VAL A 25 11.26 -1.09 -23.68
N PRO A 26 11.06 -2.19 -24.43
CA PRO A 26 9.73 -2.57 -24.91
C PRO A 26 8.87 -3.10 -23.75
N PRO A 27 7.54 -2.98 -23.84
CA PRO A 27 6.67 -3.65 -22.89
C PRO A 27 6.80 -5.17 -23.00
N SER A 28 6.60 -5.82 -21.88
CA SER A 28 6.43 -7.25 -21.75
C SER A 28 5.02 -7.55 -21.29
N PHE A 29 4.52 -8.75 -21.57
CA PHE A 29 3.23 -9.19 -21.09
C PHE A 29 3.41 -10.10 -19.87
N ASP A 30 2.97 -9.65 -18.71
CA ASP A 30 2.93 -10.45 -17.49
C ASP A 30 1.48 -10.72 -17.07
N ARG A 31 1.03 -11.96 -17.33
CA ARG A 31 -0.33 -12.40 -16.98
C ARG A 31 -0.65 -12.30 -15.49
N ARG A 32 0.36 -12.28 -14.62
CA ARG A 32 0.16 -12.21 -13.17
C ARG A 32 -0.18 -10.81 -12.69
N GLN A 33 0.22 -9.77 -13.43
CA GLN A 33 0.03 -8.39 -13.01
C GLN A 33 -1.28 -7.77 -13.51
N GLY A 34 -2.02 -8.45 -14.39
CA GLY A 34 -3.32 -7.97 -14.88
C GLY A 34 -3.25 -6.78 -15.84
N PHE A 35 -2.06 -6.28 -16.16
CA PHE A 35 -1.85 -5.18 -17.11
C PHE A 35 -1.48 -5.68 -18.50
N SER A 36 -1.99 -5.01 -19.55
CA SER A 36 -1.68 -5.35 -20.95
C SER A 36 -0.23 -5.04 -21.35
N ASN A 37 0.43 -4.11 -20.66
CA ASN A 37 1.80 -3.70 -20.91
C ASN A 37 2.53 -3.54 -19.57
N CYS A 38 3.57 -4.34 -19.35
CA CYS A 38 4.42 -4.32 -18.16
C CYS A 38 5.84 -3.95 -18.54
N TYR A 39 6.40 -2.93 -17.89
CA TYR A 39 7.77 -2.48 -18.12
C TYR A 39 8.64 -2.82 -16.92
N PHE A 40 9.83 -3.35 -17.18
CA PHE A 40 10.79 -3.70 -16.14
C PHE A 40 12.11 -3.02 -16.41
N ARG A 41 12.81 -2.57 -15.34
CA ARG A 41 14.17 -2.01 -15.43
C ARG A 41 14.26 -0.83 -16.42
N LEU A 42 13.28 0.08 -16.39
CA LEU A 42 13.23 1.26 -17.26
C LEU A 42 14.45 2.19 -17.12
N GLY A 43 15.16 2.12 -15.99
CA GLY A 43 16.31 3.00 -15.72
C GLY A 43 15.93 4.48 -15.69
N LEU A 44 14.64 4.79 -15.48
CA LEU A 44 14.17 6.15 -15.35
C LEU A 44 14.34 6.57 -13.89
N PRO A 45 15.12 7.62 -13.59
CA PRO A 45 15.00 8.29 -12.32
C PRO A 45 13.59 8.87 -12.25
N VAL A 46 12.83 8.46 -11.24
CA VAL A 46 11.52 9.01 -10.94
C VAL A 46 11.67 9.66 -9.59
N ASP A 47 11.61 10.99 -9.60
CA ASP A 47 11.58 11.77 -8.38
C ASP A 47 10.30 11.41 -7.62
N PHE A 48 10.48 10.86 -6.42
CA PHE A 48 9.37 10.44 -5.58
C PHE A 48 8.90 11.64 -4.74
N ASP A 49 7.63 11.97 -4.88
CA ASP A 49 6.89 12.88 -4.01
C ASP A 49 5.93 12.03 -3.18
N GLY A 50 6.09 12.03 -1.86
CA GLY A 50 5.24 11.21 -1.01
C GLY A 50 5.85 10.82 0.33
N GLY A 51 5.07 10.07 1.10
CA GLY A 51 5.49 9.47 2.36
C GLY A 51 5.86 7.99 2.20
N LEU A 52 6.92 7.58 2.87
CA LEU A 52 7.25 6.17 3.10
C LEU A 52 7.23 5.88 4.60
N LEU A 53 6.36 4.95 5.01
CA LEU A 53 6.34 4.42 6.37
C LEU A 53 7.20 3.16 6.45
N ILE A 54 8.29 3.23 7.21
CA ILE A 54 9.27 2.15 7.35
C ILE A 54 9.22 1.61 8.77
N GLY A 55 8.90 0.32 8.88
CA GLY A 55 8.95 -0.44 10.11
C GLY A 55 10.20 -1.31 10.20
N ASP A 56 10.82 -1.37 11.37
CA ASP A 56 11.97 -2.23 11.65
C ASP A 56 11.88 -2.89 13.03
N GLY A 57 12.35 -4.14 13.10
CA GLY A 57 12.19 -5.05 14.22
C GLY A 57 10.75 -5.56 14.37
N ASP A 58 10.58 -6.83 14.75
CA ASP A 58 9.27 -7.42 15.03
C ASP A 58 9.02 -7.48 16.54
N ALA A 59 7.90 -6.94 17.00
CA ALA A 59 7.53 -6.93 18.42
C ALA A 59 6.85 -8.22 18.91
N GLY A 60 6.66 -9.24 18.04
CA GLY A 60 6.13 -10.52 18.48
C GLY A 60 5.59 -11.42 17.36
N ALA A 61 4.74 -12.39 17.73
CA ALA A 61 4.12 -13.30 16.78
C ALA A 61 3.10 -12.57 15.91
N ARG A 62 3.26 -12.64 14.58
CA ARG A 62 2.30 -12.09 13.63
C ARG A 62 0.90 -12.69 13.83
N PRO A 63 -0.19 -11.90 13.68
CA PRO A 63 -1.52 -12.46 13.60
C PRO A 63 -1.60 -13.46 12.45
N GLY A 64 -2.26 -14.59 12.67
CA GLY A 64 -2.19 -15.76 11.78
C GLY A 64 -2.66 -15.52 10.34
N ARG A 65 -3.46 -14.49 10.08
CA ARG A 65 -3.87 -14.05 8.73
C ARG A 65 -3.84 -12.53 8.62
N GLY A 66 -3.29 -12.03 7.50
CA GLY A 66 -3.23 -10.61 7.18
C GLY A 66 -1.84 -10.00 7.37
N SER A 67 -1.68 -8.77 6.86
CA SER A 67 -0.51 -7.96 7.18
C SER A 67 -0.60 -7.52 8.64
N PRO A 68 0.49 -7.62 9.42
CA PRO A 68 0.49 -7.07 10.78
C PRO A 68 0.21 -5.56 10.71
N PRO A 69 -0.49 -4.99 11.69
CA PRO A 69 -0.68 -3.55 11.74
C PRO A 69 0.68 -2.84 11.90
N ALA A 70 0.80 -1.60 11.43
CA ALA A 70 2.09 -0.89 11.45
C ALA A 70 2.68 -0.68 12.85
N TRP A 71 1.86 -0.69 13.91
CA TRP A 71 2.39 -0.61 15.28
C TRP A 71 3.13 -1.89 15.73
N HIS A 72 3.01 -3.02 15.02
CA HIS A 72 3.74 -4.26 15.35
C HIS A 72 5.27 -4.13 15.23
N TYR A 73 5.76 -3.10 14.54
CA TYR A 73 7.19 -2.83 14.40
C TYR A 73 7.76 -2.12 15.62
N LEU A 74 8.94 -2.53 16.09
CA LEU A 74 9.58 -1.91 17.27
C LEU A 74 10.00 -0.46 16.99
N ARG A 75 10.54 -0.23 15.79
CA ARG A 75 10.87 1.08 15.27
C ARG A 75 9.95 1.40 14.10
N LEU A 76 9.44 2.62 14.08
CA LEU A 76 8.58 3.09 13.01
C LEU A 76 8.96 4.52 12.65
N ARG A 77 9.28 4.76 11.38
CA ARG A 77 9.62 6.08 10.88
C ARG A 77 8.86 6.40 9.62
N GLU A 78 8.36 7.62 9.55
CA GLU A 78 7.87 8.19 8.30
C GLU A 78 8.98 9.01 7.66
N LEU A 79 9.22 8.76 6.37
CA LEU A 79 10.13 9.53 5.53
C LEU A 79 9.29 10.28 4.49
N VAL A 80 9.42 11.60 4.45
CA VAL A 80 8.67 12.49 3.55
C VAL A 80 9.63 12.97 2.47
N PHE A 81 9.28 12.74 1.21
CA PHE A 81 10.07 13.13 0.06
C PHE A 81 9.37 14.19 -0.77
N ALA A 82 10.16 15.12 -1.30
CA ALA A 82 9.76 16.05 -2.34
C ALA A 82 10.86 16.15 -3.39
N GLN A 83 10.50 16.02 -4.66
CA GLN A 83 11.39 16.03 -5.82
C GLN A 83 12.53 15.01 -5.68
N GLY A 84 12.23 13.84 -5.13
CA GLY A 84 13.22 12.78 -4.92
C GLY A 84 14.17 13.01 -3.72
N GLU A 85 14.04 14.14 -3.02
CA GLU A 85 14.85 14.48 -1.86
C GLU A 85 14.08 14.25 -0.55
N LEU A 86 14.78 13.73 0.47
CA LEU A 86 14.22 13.55 1.81
C LEU A 86 14.11 14.91 2.50
N ILE A 87 12.88 15.38 2.74
CA ILE A 87 12.65 16.67 3.39
C ILE A 87 12.34 16.53 4.89
N GLU A 88 11.79 15.40 5.31
CA GLU A 88 11.45 15.15 6.72
C GLU A 88 11.58 13.67 7.08
N ALA A 89 12.02 13.40 8.31
CA ALA A 89 12.04 12.07 8.89
C ALA A 89 11.49 12.11 10.32
N VAL A 90 10.31 11.53 10.52
CA VAL A 90 9.59 11.58 11.81
C VAL A 90 9.63 10.21 12.47
N ASP A 91 9.97 10.18 13.75
CA ASP A 91 9.97 8.96 14.56
C ASP A 91 8.60 8.73 15.21
N HIS A 92 7.87 7.74 14.70
CA HIS A 92 6.55 7.32 15.19
C HIS A 92 6.63 6.11 16.13
N SER A 93 7.83 5.69 16.54
CA SER A 93 8.03 4.58 17.47
C SER A 93 7.31 4.77 18.82
N PRO A 94 7.23 5.97 19.42
CA PRO A 94 6.51 6.17 20.68
C PRO A 94 5.00 5.92 20.56
N ILE A 95 4.37 6.44 19.51
CA ILE A 95 2.93 6.26 19.30
C ILE A 95 2.61 4.81 18.90
N ALA A 96 3.49 4.18 18.10
CA ALA A 96 3.43 2.76 17.79
C ALA A 96 3.52 1.90 19.07
N ALA A 97 4.42 2.24 20.00
CA ALA A 97 4.54 1.55 21.28
C ALA A 97 3.25 1.64 22.10
N ALA A 98 2.64 2.83 22.19
CA ALA A 98 1.39 3.01 22.89
C ALA A 98 0.27 2.13 22.31
N LEU A 99 0.16 2.05 20.98
CA LEU A 99 -0.82 1.19 20.32
C LEU A 99 -0.54 -0.30 20.53
N ARG A 100 0.72 -0.74 20.51
CA ARG A 100 1.07 -2.14 20.83
C ARG A 100 0.67 -2.56 22.22
N GLU A 101 0.90 -1.71 23.22
CA GLU A 101 0.50 -2.05 24.59
C GLU A 101 -1.02 -2.25 24.69
N ARG A 102 -1.80 -1.46 23.93
CA ARG A 102 -3.26 -1.65 23.83
C ARG A 102 -3.61 -2.93 23.09
N ASP A 103 -2.96 -3.20 21.98
CA ASP A 103 -3.19 -4.41 21.19
C ASP A 103 -2.92 -5.69 22.01
N ARG A 104 -1.84 -5.71 22.81
CA ARG A 104 -1.58 -6.82 23.74
C ARG A 104 -2.66 -6.97 24.82
N ALA A 105 -3.30 -5.88 25.23
CA ALA A 105 -4.36 -5.91 26.24
C ALA A 105 -5.71 -6.40 25.68
N PHE A 106 -6.02 -6.11 24.42
CA PHE A 106 -7.32 -6.43 23.81
C PHE A 106 -7.29 -7.64 22.86
N GLY A 107 -6.15 -7.92 22.24
CA GLY A 107 -5.96 -8.99 21.25
C GLY A 107 -6.67 -8.76 19.92
N ASP A 108 -7.07 -7.52 19.61
CA ASP A 108 -7.85 -7.16 18.43
C ASP A 108 -7.54 -5.73 17.97
N ALA A 109 -6.81 -5.63 16.85
CA ALA A 109 -6.46 -4.37 16.21
C ALA A 109 -7.68 -3.50 15.87
N GLY A 110 -8.82 -4.10 15.52
CA GLY A 110 -10.06 -3.36 15.23
C GLY A 110 -10.59 -2.62 16.47
N ARG A 111 -10.39 -3.18 17.66
CA ARG A 111 -10.73 -2.51 18.93
C ARG A 111 -9.73 -1.44 19.31
N VAL A 112 -8.45 -1.61 18.99
CA VAL A 112 -7.41 -0.60 19.22
C VAL A 112 -7.70 0.68 18.45
N ILE A 113 -8.22 0.56 17.23
CA ILE A 113 -8.59 1.68 16.34
C ILE A 113 -9.71 2.58 16.92
N GLY A 114 -10.46 2.10 17.90
CA GLY A 114 -11.47 2.88 18.63
C GLY A 114 -10.92 3.72 19.80
N TYR A 115 -9.63 3.64 20.12
CA TYR A 115 -9.03 4.37 21.25
C TYR A 115 -8.52 5.76 20.87
N PRO A 116 -8.44 6.73 21.82
CA PRO A 116 -7.89 8.06 21.57
C PRO A 116 -6.47 8.04 20.96
N ALA A 117 -5.60 7.13 21.39
CA ALA A 117 -4.26 6.99 20.79
C ALA A 117 -4.28 6.63 19.29
N ALA A 118 -5.35 6.00 18.80
CA ALA A 118 -5.54 5.75 17.38
C ALA A 118 -5.93 7.02 16.62
N GLN A 119 -6.54 8.01 17.27
CA GLN A 119 -6.79 9.32 16.69
C GLN A 119 -5.47 10.08 16.51
N ASP A 120 -4.64 10.11 17.55
CA ASP A 120 -3.30 10.71 17.47
C ASP A 120 -2.47 10.03 16.37
N TRP A 121 -2.55 8.70 16.25
CA TRP A 121 -1.92 7.96 15.16
C TRP A 121 -2.42 8.39 13.78
N ARG A 122 -3.74 8.46 13.56
CA ARG A 122 -4.30 8.89 12.26
C ARG A 122 -3.86 10.30 11.88
N ALA A 123 -3.67 11.17 12.88
CA ALA A 123 -3.24 12.55 12.68
C ALA A 123 -1.70 12.72 12.61
N ALA A 124 -0.92 11.67 12.91
CA ALA A 124 0.53 11.77 13.04
C ALA A 124 1.26 11.79 11.68
N PHE A 125 0.61 11.36 10.61
CA PHE A 125 1.27 11.17 9.32
C PHE A 125 1.09 12.37 8.39
N ALA A 126 2.15 12.69 7.64
CA ALA A 126 2.10 13.69 6.57
C ALA A 126 1.27 13.21 5.38
N TYR A 127 1.21 11.88 5.17
CA TYR A 127 0.42 11.24 4.12
C TYR A 127 -0.56 10.21 4.68
N ASP A 128 -1.66 10.01 3.98
CA ASP A 128 -2.65 9.00 4.35
C ASP A 128 -2.16 7.60 3.94
N TYR A 129 -1.83 6.78 4.94
CA TYR A 129 -1.58 5.34 4.78
C TYR A 129 -2.86 4.56 5.05
N GLY A 130 -3.92 4.87 4.28
CA GLY A 130 -5.27 4.35 4.51
C GLY A 130 -5.31 2.84 4.72
N PHE A 131 -6.04 2.42 5.75
CA PHE A 131 -6.51 1.04 5.87
C PHE A 131 -7.68 0.87 4.89
N PHE A 132 -7.59 -0.11 3.98
CA PHE A 132 -8.79 -0.53 3.26
C PHE A 132 -9.76 -1.11 4.29
N GLU A 133 -10.91 -0.44 4.49
CA GLU A 133 -12.03 -0.93 5.30
C GLU A 133 -12.65 -2.21 4.71
#